data_AF-A0A151Z972-F1
#
_entry.id   AF-A0A151Z972-F1
#
_cell.length_a   1.000
_cell.length_b   1.000
_cell.length_c   1.000
_cell.angle_alpha   90.00
_cell.angle_beta   90.00
_cell.angle_gamma   90.00
#
_symmetry.space_group_name_H-M   'P 1'
#
loop_
_entity.id
_entity.type
_entity.pdbx_description
1 polymer ?
#
loop_
_entity_poly.entity_id
_entity_poly.type
_entity_poly.pdbx_seq_one_letter_code
_entity_poly.pdbx_strand_id
1 'polypeptide(L)'
;MESEFSNLIKENNNNINSDDEKEEEYIKQKQIEIDSIQQHYSTEEELLLFEIKNTKNLIEKLESSNIELALAYQDDPDPEYESAITENLAIIDKRNKTLKHLQTLLLQKQDSMYL
;
A
#
# COMPACT_ATOMS: atom_id res chain seq x y z
N MET A 1 -27.89 -59.98 -5.09
CA MET A 1 -26.97 -59.31 -6.02
C MET A 1 -27.22 -57.84 -5.80
N GLU A 2 -26.27 -57.14 -5.15
CA GLU A 2 -26.12 -55.66 -5.06
C GLU A 2 -27.28 -54.90 -4.35
N SER A 3 -27.11 -53.83 -3.58
CA SER A 3 -25.97 -53.02 -3.14
C SER A 3 -26.46 -52.10 -2.00
N GLU A 4 -25.69 -52.08 -0.91
CA GLU A 4 -25.26 -50.93 -0.11
C GLU A 4 -26.26 -49.88 0.43
N PHE A 5 -26.28 -49.80 1.78
CA PHE A 5 -26.12 -48.60 2.59
C PHE A 5 -26.51 -47.26 1.95
N SER A 6 -27.69 -46.76 2.29
CA SER A 6 -27.96 -45.32 2.29
C SER A 6 -28.90 -44.97 3.42
N ASN A 7 -28.30 -44.76 4.60
CA ASN A 7 -28.90 -43.99 5.68
C ASN A 7 -27.76 -43.46 6.55
N LEU A 8 -27.05 -42.46 6.05
CA LEU A 8 -26.20 -41.63 6.88
C LEU A 8 -26.44 -40.16 6.54
N ILE A 9 -26.74 -39.41 7.61
CA ILE A 9 -26.67 -37.94 7.75
C ILE A 9 -27.87 -37.15 7.21
N LYS A 10 -28.96 -37.20 8.00
CA LYS A 10 -29.77 -36.01 8.27
C LYS A 10 -29.22 -35.32 9.52
N GLU A 11 -28.13 -34.59 9.40
CA GLU A 11 -27.79 -33.49 10.32
C GLU A 11 -27.08 -32.43 9.50
N ASN A 12 -27.81 -31.39 9.12
CA ASN A 12 -27.18 -30.21 8.56
C ASN A 12 -27.85 -28.96 9.11
N ASN A 13 -26.98 -28.19 9.76
CA ASN A 13 -26.98 -26.74 9.87
C ASN A 13 -27.99 -26.10 10.81
N ASN A 14 -27.54 -25.92 12.05
CA ASN A 14 -27.79 -24.71 12.84
C ASN A 14 -26.74 -24.60 13.95
N ASN A 15 -25.44 -24.42 13.63
CA ASN A 15 -24.48 -23.86 14.60
C ASN A 15 -23.08 -23.50 14.04
N ILE A 16 -22.97 -22.58 13.09
CA ILE A 16 -21.68 -21.98 12.64
C ILE A 16 -22.07 -20.60 12.08
N ASN A 17 -21.61 -19.41 12.46
CA ASN A 17 -20.51 -18.92 13.29
C ASN A 17 -20.96 -17.54 13.82
N SER A 18 -20.80 -17.27 15.12
CA SER A 18 -21.00 -15.92 15.71
C SER A 18 -19.71 -15.35 16.32
N ASP A 19 -18.57 -16.00 16.07
CA ASP A 19 -17.25 -15.61 16.58
C ASP A 19 -16.37 -14.93 15.52
N ASP A 20 -16.60 -15.18 14.23
CA ASP A 20 -15.80 -14.60 13.13
C ASP A 20 -15.92 -13.07 13.05
N GLU A 21 -17.13 -12.51 13.25
CA GLU A 21 -17.36 -11.06 13.14
C GLU A 21 -16.61 -10.26 14.22
N LYS A 22 -16.38 -10.85 15.41
CA LYS A 22 -15.64 -10.21 16.50
C LYS A 22 -14.14 -10.23 16.27
N GLU A 23 -13.64 -11.28 15.61
CA GLU A 23 -12.23 -11.38 15.24
C GLU A 23 -11.88 -10.38 14.14
N GLU A 24 -12.75 -10.22 13.14
CA GLU A 24 -12.59 -9.19 12.10
C GLU A 24 -12.63 -7.77 12.67
N GLU A 25 -13.56 -7.48 13.57
CA GLU A 25 -13.65 -6.17 14.24
C GLU A 25 -12.40 -5.89 15.10
N TYR A 26 -11.89 -6.90 15.81
CA TYR A 26 -10.66 -6.79 16.59
C TYR A 26 -9.43 -6.52 15.71
N ILE A 27 -9.28 -7.22 14.58
CA ILE A 27 -8.19 -7.01 13.62
C ILE A 27 -8.25 -5.58 13.06
N LYS A 28 -9.43 -5.11 12.68
CA LYS A 28 -9.64 -3.76 12.16
C LYS A 28 -9.28 -2.69 13.19
N GLN A 29 -9.67 -2.87 14.44
CA GLN A 29 -9.33 -1.96 15.53
C GLN A 29 -7.81 -1.92 15.80
N LYS A 30 -7.15 -3.09 15.73
CA LYS A 30 -5.68 -3.17 15.85
C LYS A 30 -4.95 -2.53 14.69
N GLN A 31 -5.48 -2.63 13.47
CA GLN A 31 -4.92 -1.95 12.31
C GLN A 31 -5.01 -0.42 12.49
N ILE A 32 -6.14 0.11 12.96
CA ILE A 32 -6.29 1.53 13.27
C ILE A 32 -5.30 1.99 14.36
N GLU A 33 -5.11 1.18 15.40
CA GLU A 33 -4.12 1.46 16.45
C GLU A 33 -2.70 1.52 15.87
N ILE A 34 -2.32 0.55 15.04
CA ILE A 34 -1.01 0.50 14.36
C ILE A 34 -0.84 1.70 13.44
N ASP A 35 -1.85 2.02 12.64
CA ASP A 35 -1.85 3.15 11.71
C ASP A 35 -1.75 4.50 12.45
N SER A 36 -2.18 4.55 13.73
CA SER A 36 -2.11 5.74 14.58
C SER A 36 -0.77 5.93 15.30
N ILE A 37 0.13 4.94 15.28
CA ILE A 37 1.46 5.06 15.88
C ILE A 37 2.31 6.04 15.06
N GLN A 38 2.50 7.23 15.61
CA GLN A 38 3.41 8.22 15.04
C GLN A 38 4.84 7.70 15.13
N GLN A 39 5.51 7.50 13.98
CA GLN A 39 6.89 7.03 13.97
C GLN A 39 7.82 8.07 14.62
N HIS A 40 8.52 7.64 15.67
CA HIS A 40 9.58 8.42 16.30
C HIS A 40 10.92 8.06 15.65
N TYR A 41 11.62 9.06 15.13
CA TYR A 41 12.98 8.90 14.60
C TYR A 41 13.98 9.32 15.67
N SER A 42 14.92 8.43 15.99
CA SER A 42 15.96 8.66 17.00
C SER A 42 17.12 9.46 16.45
N THR A 43 17.28 9.50 15.12
CA THR A 43 18.29 10.31 14.44
C THR A 43 17.72 11.02 13.20
N GLU A 44 18.36 12.11 12.80
CA GLU A 44 18.05 12.76 11.52
C GLU A 44 18.43 11.87 10.32
N GLU A 45 19.36 10.91 10.46
CA GLU A 45 19.62 9.92 9.40
C GLU A 45 18.42 8.97 9.21
N GLU A 46 17.84 8.48 10.30
CA GLU A 46 16.63 7.66 10.27
C GLU A 46 15.46 8.42 9.64
N LEU A 47 15.30 9.71 9.97
CA LEU A 47 14.30 10.57 9.35
C LEU A 47 14.54 10.69 7.83
N LEU A 48 15.78 10.92 7.38
CA LEU A 48 16.11 11.00 5.96
C LEU A 48 15.80 9.69 5.23
N LEU A 49 16.15 8.54 5.80
CA LEU A 49 15.85 7.23 5.23
C LEU A 49 14.34 6.99 5.13
N PHE A 50 13.59 7.40 6.15
CA PHE A 50 12.13 7.33 6.13
C PHE A 50 11.54 8.21 5.02
N GLU A 51 11.93 9.47 4.94
CA GLU A 51 11.42 10.41 3.93
C GLU A 51 11.76 9.95 2.51
N ILE A 52 12.94 9.37 2.31
CA ILE A 52 13.34 8.72 1.05
C ILE A 52 12.39 7.56 0.73
N LYS A 53 12.14 6.66 1.69
CA LYS A 53 11.25 5.51 1.49
C LYS A 53 9.82 5.98 1.18
N ASN A 54 9.30 6.94 1.92
CA ASN A 54 7.95 7.47 1.73
C ASN A 54 7.81 8.14 0.35
N THR A 55 8.81 8.93 -0.05
CA THR A 55 8.83 9.57 -1.38
C THR A 55 8.86 8.53 -2.50
N LYS A 56 9.66 7.47 -2.37
CA LYS A 56 9.68 6.35 -3.34
C LYS A 56 8.33 5.64 -3.44
N ASN A 57 7.72 5.31 -2.30
CA ASN A 57 6.41 4.66 -2.26
C ASN A 57 5.33 5.51 -2.94
N LEU A 58 5.37 6.84 -2.76
CA LEU A 58 4.43 7.74 -3.42
C LEU A 58 4.62 7.74 -4.95
N ILE A 59 5.87 7.79 -5.42
CA ILE A 59 6.18 7.71 -6.85
C ILE A 59 5.64 6.40 -7.44
N GLU A 60 5.93 5.27 -6.80
CA GLU A 60 5.48 3.94 -7.26
C GLU A 60 3.95 3.84 -7.33
N LYS A 61 3.23 4.43 -6.37
CA LYS A 61 1.77 4.49 -6.38
C LYS A 61 1.23 5.32 -7.55
N LEU A 62 1.86 6.47 -7.84
CA LEU A 62 1.48 7.32 -8.97
C LEU A 62 1.79 6.64 -10.30
N GLU A 63 2.92 5.93 -10.41
CA GLU A 63 3.27 5.15 -11.60
C GLU A 63 2.28 4.00 -11.83
N SER A 64 1.91 3.28 -10.77
CA SER A 64 0.87 2.24 -10.83
C SER A 64 -0.49 2.82 -11.25
N SER A 65 -0.88 3.96 -10.66
CA SER A 65 -2.10 4.68 -11.04
C SER A 65 -2.09 5.10 -12.51
N ASN A 66 -0.95 5.56 -13.05
CA ASN A 66 -0.84 5.89 -14.47
C ASN A 66 -1.01 4.68 -15.38
N ILE A 67 -0.54 3.51 -14.97
CA ILE A 67 -0.76 2.26 -15.72
C ILE A 67 -2.26 1.93 -15.74
N GLU A 68 -2.93 2.00 -14.59
CA GLU A 68 -4.38 1.76 -14.50
C GLU A 68 -5.19 2.75 -15.35
N LEU A 69 -4.84 4.04 -15.32
CA LEU A 69 -5.46 5.07 -16.14
C LEU A 69 -5.23 4.84 -17.63
N ALA A 70 -4.03 4.41 -18.02
CA ALA A 70 -3.71 4.12 -19.42
C ALA A 70 -4.51 2.90 -19.94
N LEU A 71 -4.70 1.88 -19.10
CA LEU A 71 -5.57 0.75 -19.41
C LEU A 71 -7.03 1.18 -19.54
N ALA A 72 -7.53 2.00 -18.61
CA ALA A 72 -8.88 2.54 -18.67
C ALA A 72 -9.11 3.38 -19.94
N TYR A 73 -8.14 4.23 -20.31
CA TYR A 73 -8.20 5.03 -21.53
C TYR A 73 -8.23 4.19 -22.81
N GLN A 74 -7.56 3.03 -22.81
CA GLN A 74 -7.58 2.11 -23.94
C GLN A 74 -8.98 1.50 -24.14
N ASP A 75 -9.70 1.24 -23.05
CA ASP A 75 -11.05 0.67 -23.07
C ASP A 75 -12.13 1.74 -23.33
N ASP A 76 -11.97 2.94 -22.76
CA ASP A 76 -12.83 4.10 -22.94
C ASP A 76 -11.97 5.38 -23.10
N PRO A 77 -11.82 5.92 -24.33
CA PRO A 77 -10.92 7.03 -24.61
C PRO A 77 -11.47 8.38 -24.14
N ASP A 78 -11.71 8.51 -22.84
CA ASP A 78 -12.07 9.75 -22.17
C ASP A 78 -10.81 10.63 -21.97
N PRO A 79 -10.80 11.88 -22.45
CA PRO A 79 -9.69 12.81 -22.23
C PRO A 79 -9.38 13.10 -20.75
N GLU A 80 -10.31 12.86 -19.82
CA GLU A 80 -10.06 12.99 -18.38
C GLU A 80 -8.92 12.06 -17.91
N TYR A 81 -8.79 10.86 -18.49
CA TYR A 81 -7.70 9.94 -18.17
C TYR A 81 -6.33 10.49 -18.58
N GLU A 82 -6.23 11.10 -19.77
CA GLU A 82 -4.98 11.73 -20.24
C GLU A 82 -4.59 12.92 -19.35
N SER A 83 -5.58 13.73 -18.93
CA SER A 83 -5.37 14.84 -18.00
C SER A 83 -4.84 14.34 -16.65
N ALA A 84 -5.44 13.29 -16.10
CA ALA A 84 -5.01 12.69 -14.83
C ALA A 84 -3.59 12.11 -14.91
N ILE A 85 -3.25 11.40 -16.00
CA ILE A 85 -1.90 10.89 -16.24
C ILE A 85 -0.89 12.04 -16.29
N THR A 86 -1.22 13.12 -16.99
CA THR A 86 -0.36 14.31 -17.11
C THR A 86 -0.10 14.97 -15.77
N GLU A 87 -1.14 15.10 -14.93
CA GLU A 87 -1.01 15.63 -13.57
C GLU A 87 -0.11 14.74 -12.70
N ASN A 88 -0.34 13.43 -12.73
CA ASN A 88 0.48 12.46 -12.00
C ASN A 88 1.95 12.52 -12.43
N LEU A 89 2.24 12.63 -13.74
CA LEU A 89 3.61 12.80 -14.25
C LEU A 89 4.28 14.07 -13.72
N ALA A 90 3.55 15.19 -13.64
CA ALA A 90 4.08 16.42 -13.06
C ALA A 90 4.40 16.27 -11.57
N ILE A 91 3.56 15.54 -10.82
CA ILE A 91 3.81 15.23 -9.42
C ILE A 91 5.03 14.31 -9.28
N ILE A 92 5.14 13.27 -10.12
CA ILE A 92 6.29 12.34 -10.13
C ILE A 92 7.60 13.10 -10.38
N ASP A 93 7.66 14.00 -11.37
CA ASP A 93 8.86 14.81 -11.64
C ASP A 93 9.27 15.64 -10.41
N LYS A 94 8.31 16.30 -9.76
CA LYS A 94 8.55 17.06 -8.53
C LYS A 94 9.09 16.15 -7.41
N ARG A 95 8.52 14.96 -7.23
CA ARG A 95 8.94 14.00 -6.20
C ARG A 95 10.30 13.39 -6.50
N ASN A 96 10.64 13.15 -7.76
CA ASN A 96 11.97 12.71 -8.16
C ASN A 96 13.06 13.74 -7.81
N LYS A 97 12.77 15.04 -7.99
CA LYS A 97 13.67 16.13 -7.56
C LYS A 97 13.86 16.13 -6.04
N THR A 98 12.77 15.96 -5.28
CA THR A 98 12.83 15.82 -3.82
C THR A 98 13.63 14.59 -3.40
N LEU A 99 13.38 13.43 -4.02
CA LEU A 99 14.10 12.19 -3.73
C LEU A 99 15.60 12.35 -3.94
N LYS A 100 16.02 12.93 -5.07
CA LYS A 100 17.42 13.20 -5.36
C LYS A 100 18.06 14.13 -4.32
N HIS A 101 17.34 15.16 -3.90
CA HIS A 101 17.81 16.07 -2.86
C HIS A 101 18.02 15.34 -1.52
N LEU A 102 17.03 14.55 -1.07
CA LEU A 102 17.13 13.77 0.17
C LEU A 102 18.29 12.76 0.13
N GLN A 103 18.48 12.06 -0.99
CA GLN A 103 19.61 11.15 -1.19
C GLN A 103 20.96 11.85 -1.13
N THR A 104 21.04 13.08 -1.65
CA THR A 104 22.26 13.90 -1.57
C THR A 104 22.57 14.30 -0.12
N LEU A 105 21.55 14.71 0.64
CA LEU A 105 21.71 15.04 2.06
C LEU A 105 22.18 13.84 2.88
N LEU A 106 21.60 12.66 2.62
CA LEU A 106 22.01 11.42 3.28
C LEU A 106 23.49 11.11 3.01
N LEU A 107 23.92 11.21 1.76
CA LEU A 107 25.31 10.95 1.37
C LEU A 107 26.27 11.93 2.06
N GLN A 108 25.97 13.23 2.05
CA GLN A 108 26.78 14.25 2.73
C GLN A 108 26.92 13.98 4.22
N LYS A 109 25.84 13.52 4.85
CA LYS A 109 25.84 13.19 6.27
C LYS A 109 26.70 11.97 6.56
N GLN A 110 26.60 10.94 5.74
CA GLN A 110 27.43 9.75 5.84
C GLN A 110 28.91 10.10 5.67
N ASP A 111 29.26 10.91 4.66
CA ASP A 111 30.64 11.38 4.44
C ASP A 111 31.19 12.18 5.63
N SER A 112 30.36 13.04 6.24
CA SER A 112 30.74 13.84 7.42
C SER A 112 30.97 13.03 8.70
N MET A 113 30.43 11.81 8.78
CA MET A 113 30.65 10.90 9.92
C MET A 113 31.99 10.16 9.85
N TYR A 114 32.64 10.12 8.67
CA TYR A 114 33.89 9.41 8.43
C TYR A 114 35.14 10.32 8.37
N LEU A 115 34.98 11.63 8.60
CA LEU A 115 36.04 12.65 8.65
C LEU A 115 36.25 13.17 10.07
#